data_AF-B6GV48-F1
#
_entry.id   AF-B6GV48-F1
#
_cell.length_a   1.000
_cell.length_b   1.000
_cell.length_c   1.000
_cell.angle_alpha   90.00
_cell.angle_beta   90.00
_cell.angle_gamma   90.00
#
_symmetry.space_group_name_H-M   'P 1'
#
loop_
_entity.id
_entity.type
_entity.pdbx_description
1 polymer ?
#
loop_
_entity_poly.entity_id
_entity_poly.type
_entity_poly.pdbx_seq_one_letter_code
_entity_poly.pdbx_strand_id
1 'polypeptide(L)'
;MYCWLNMVHLICALLLIVSLQGTVGARLPQSQNDKEQMLKNLREKIEPLQKHYHTTDKEWFGKSVLLSHLHQLNSKASCTCQSLLLDRMLNITETILQDLRGKAENEETKTRLTDVMTEVKILRHKYSEEQKVWRELQDIHSVEVKNGTNQKGALNSFLILYDLAY
;
A
#
# COMPACT_ATOMS: atom_id res chain seq x y z
N MET A 1 21.91 8.93 -20.13
CA MET A 1 22.02 7.69 -20.93
C MET A 1 22.26 6.56 -19.92
N TYR A 2 21.33 5.72 -19.48
CA TYR A 2 20.12 5.15 -20.05
C TYR A 2 19.06 4.96 -18.93
N CYS A 3 18.04 5.82 -18.83
CA CYS A 3 16.81 5.51 -18.05
C CYS A 3 15.74 4.83 -18.92
N TRP A 4 16.12 4.32 -20.10
CA TRP A 4 15.23 3.54 -20.97
C TRP A 4 15.31 2.02 -20.70
N LEU A 5 16.29 1.56 -19.90
CA LEU A 5 16.43 0.14 -19.50
C LEU A 5 15.58 -0.23 -18.27
N ASN A 6 15.01 0.75 -17.56
CA ASN A 6 14.27 0.50 -16.31
C ASN A 6 12.78 0.17 -16.50
N MET A 7 12.22 0.34 -17.70
CA MET A 7 10.89 -0.22 -18.01
C MET A 7 10.89 -1.76 -17.98
N VAL A 8 12.05 -2.39 -18.18
CA VAL A 8 12.24 -3.84 -18.04
C VAL A 8 12.58 -4.24 -16.60
N HIS A 9 13.11 -3.32 -15.78
CA HIS A 9 13.46 -3.63 -14.39
C HIS A 9 12.27 -3.59 -13.41
N LEU A 10 11.13 -3.03 -13.82
CA LEU A 10 9.86 -3.27 -13.11
C LEU A 10 9.39 -4.73 -13.23
N ILE A 11 9.89 -5.46 -14.23
CA ILE A 11 9.72 -6.92 -14.33
C ILE A 11 10.69 -7.63 -13.37
N CYS A 12 11.90 -7.09 -13.15
CA CYS A 12 12.88 -7.68 -12.22
C CYS A 12 12.52 -7.53 -10.73
N ALA A 13 11.88 -6.43 -10.32
CA ALA A 13 11.46 -6.25 -8.92
C ALA A 13 10.34 -7.23 -8.49
N LEU A 14 9.60 -7.80 -9.45
CA LEU A 14 8.62 -8.87 -9.21
C LEU A 14 9.21 -10.28 -9.34
N LEU A 15 10.43 -10.43 -9.85
CA LEU A 15 11.05 -11.73 -10.15
C LEU A 15 12.05 -12.25 -9.11
N LEU A 16 12.44 -11.48 -8.09
CA LEU A 16 13.56 -11.85 -7.21
C LEU A 16 13.21 -12.32 -5.77
N ILE A 17 11.95 -12.59 -5.44
CA ILE A 17 11.61 -13.18 -4.12
C ILE A 17 10.99 -14.57 -4.32
N VAL A 18 11.75 -15.44 -4.97
CA VAL A 18 11.60 -16.89 -4.84
C VAL A 18 12.52 -17.34 -3.71
N SER A 19 11.95 -17.53 -2.54
CA SER A 19 12.22 -18.62 -1.59
C SER A 19 11.94 -18.13 -0.17
N LEU A 20 10.83 -18.60 0.41
CA LEU A 20 10.88 -19.46 1.59
C LEU A 20 9.44 -19.91 1.90
N GLN A 21 9.33 -21.17 2.29
CA GLN A 21 8.12 -21.97 2.41
C GLN A 21 7.16 -21.44 3.49
N GLY A 22 5.85 -21.59 3.27
CA GLY A 22 4.89 -21.44 4.37
C GLY A 22 3.42 -21.34 3.96
N THR A 23 2.73 -22.49 3.94
CA THR A 23 1.27 -22.67 4.04
C THR A 23 0.39 -22.19 2.87
N VAL A 24 -0.71 -22.91 2.65
CA VAL A 24 -1.70 -22.69 1.60
C VAL A 24 -2.38 -21.33 1.82
N GLY A 25 -1.81 -20.28 1.21
CA GLY A 25 -2.29 -18.91 1.26
C GLY A 25 -2.02 -18.26 -0.09
N ALA A 26 -2.98 -17.46 -0.58
CA ALA A 26 -3.03 -16.87 -1.91
C ALA A 26 -1.66 -16.57 -2.54
N ARG A 27 -1.34 -17.28 -3.63
CA ARG A 27 -0.11 -17.07 -4.38
C ARG A 27 -0.16 -15.73 -5.11
N LEU A 28 0.92 -14.97 -4.99
CA LEU A 28 1.16 -13.78 -5.78
C LEU A 28 1.45 -14.18 -7.24
N PRO A 29 1.15 -13.32 -8.23
CA PRO A 29 1.28 -13.70 -9.63
C PRO A 29 2.76 -13.90 -9.97
N GLN A 30 3.08 -15.04 -10.58
CA GLN A 30 4.46 -15.43 -10.95
C GLN A 30 4.74 -15.17 -12.44
N SER A 31 3.69 -14.94 -13.22
CA SER A 31 3.74 -14.60 -14.64
C SER A 31 2.76 -13.47 -14.98
N GLN A 32 2.91 -12.90 -16.18
CA GLN A 32 1.97 -11.92 -16.71
C GLN A 32 0.55 -12.49 -16.84
N ASN A 33 0.43 -13.76 -17.26
CA ASN A 33 -0.86 -14.45 -17.34
C ASN A 33 -1.51 -14.61 -15.95
N ASP A 34 -0.72 -14.94 -14.92
CA ASP A 34 -1.24 -15.02 -13.55
C ASP A 34 -1.73 -13.66 -13.06
N LYS A 35 -1.02 -12.58 -13.41
CA LYS A 35 -1.41 -11.22 -13.05
C LYS A 35 -2.74 -10.83 -13.68
N GLU A 36 -2.91 -11.12 -14.97
CA GLU A 36 -4.16 -10.87 -15.68
C GLU A 36 -5.31 -11.67 -15.09
N GLN A 37 -5.08 -12.95 -14.75
CA GLN A 37 -6.08 -13.78 -14.09
C GLN A 37 -6.43 -13.25 -12.69
N MET A 38 -5.46 -12.83 -11.89
CA MET A 38 -5.72 -12.23 -10.57
C MET A 38 -6.49 -10.92 -10.67
N LEU A 39 -6.16 -10.06 -11.64
CA LEU A 39 -6.90 -8.83 -11.90
C LEU A 39 -8.34 -9.11 -12.34
N LYS A 40 -8.55 -10.14 -13.16
CA LYS A 40 -9.89 -10.60 -13.54
C LYS A 40 -10.67 -11.07 -12.31
N ASN A 41 -10.08 -11.92 -11.47
CA ASN A 41 -10.72 -12.41 -10.26
C ASN A 41 -11.06 -11.26 -9.29
N LEU A 42 -10.17 -10.29 -9.13
CA LEU A 42 -10.41 -9.12 -8.28
C LEU A 42 -11.53 -8.23 -8.83
N ARG A 43 -11.57 -8.06 -10.16
CA ARG A 43 -12.64 -7.32 -10.84
C ARG A 43 -14.01 -7.98 -10.58
N GLU A 44 -14.11 -9.30 -10.70
CA GLU A 44 -15.34 -10.04 -10.41
C GLU A 44 -15.79 -9.90 -8.93
N LYS A 45 -14.84 -9.74 -8.00
CA LYS A 45 -15.14 -9.48 -6.58
C LYS A 45 -15.61 -8.05 -6.33
N ILE A 46 -15.04 -7.05 -7.00
CA ILE A 46 -15.31 -5.64 -6.73
C ILE A 46 -16.52 -5.10 -7.47
N GLU A 47 -16.81 -5.60 -8.67
CA GLU A 47 -17.92 -5.10 -9.50
C GLU A 47 -19.30 -5.14 -8.79
N PRO A 48 -19.67 -6.21 -8.05
CA PRO A 48 -20.91 -6.22 -7.27
C PRO A 48 -20.96 -5.16 -6.17
N LEU A 49 -19.82 -4.88 -5.51
CA LEU A 49 -19.72 -3.83 -4.50
C LEU A 49 -19.86 -2.45 -5.15
N GLN A 50 -19.23 -2.24 -6.31
CA GLN A 50 -19.36 -0.98 -7.06
C GLN A 50 -20.80 -0.73 -7.50
N LYS A 51 -21.53 -1.78 -7.89
CA LYS A 51 -22.97 -1.68 -8.19
C LYS A 51 -23.78 -1.37 -6.95
N HIS A 52 -23.52 -2.06 -5.84
CA HIS A 52 -24.24 -1.86 -4.57
C HIS A 52 -24.07 -0.44 -4.02
N TYR A 53 -22.86 0.12 -4.09
CA TYR A 53 -22.55 1.48 -3.64
C TYR A 53 -22.68 2.55 -4.73
N HIS A 54 -23.21 2.19 -5.90
CA HIS A 54 -23.43 3.10 -7.04
C HIS A 54 -22.16 3.86 -7.49
N THR A 55 -20.99 3.22 -7.43
CA THR A 55 -19.70 3.86 -7.75
C THR A 55 -19.24 3.66 -9.20
N THR A 56 -20.09 3.14 -10.08
CA THR A 56 -19.75 2.90 -11.50
C THR A 56 -19.93 4.14 -12.36
N ASP A 57 -20.63 5.16 -11.86
CA ASP A 57 -20.96 6.35 -12.62
C ASP A 57 -19.76 7.28 -12.79
N LYS A 58 -19.72 8.01 -13.91
CA LYS A 58 -18.60 8.90 -14.29
C LYS A 58 -18.28 9.95 -13.23
N GLU A 59 -19.26 10.34 -12.40
CA GLU A 59 -19.05 11.28 -11.32
C GLU A 59 -18.03 10.79 -10.28
N TRP A 60 -17.90 9.48 -10.10
CA TRP A 60 -16.99 8.89 -9.11
C TRP A 60 -15.54 8.84 -9.61
N PHE A 61 -15.32 8.91 -10.92
CA PHE A 61 -13.97 8.97 -11.49
C PHE A 61 -13.20 10.20 -11.00
N GLY A 62 -13.87 11.37 -10.98
CA GLY A 62 -13.30 12.62 -10.46
C GLY A 62 -13.20 12.67 -8.93
N LYS A 63 -13.88 11.77 -8.22
CA LYS A 63 -13.92 11.68 -6.75
C LYS A 63 -12.94 10.63 -6.19
N SER A 64 -12.08 10.06 -7.02
CA SER A 64 -11.12 9.04 -6.57
C SER A 64 -10.14 9.58 -5.55
N VAL A 65 -10.17 9.00 -4.33
CA VAL A 65 -9.35 9.42 -3.19
C VAL A 65 -7.85 9.18 -3.41
N LEU A 66 -7.49 8.22 -4.26
CA LEU A 66 -6.10 7.78 -4.45
C LEU A 66 -5.51 8.13 -5.82
N LEU A 67 -6.32 8.60 -6.78
CA LEU A 67 -5.87 8.78 -8.17
C LEU A 67 -4.72 9.78 -8.29
N SER A 68 -4.76 10.89 -7.56
CA SER A 68 -3.68 11.89 -7.55
C SER A 68 -2.37 11.30 -7.06
N HIS A 69 -2.42 10.46 -6.02
CA HIS A 69 -1.25 9.79 -5.47
C HIS A 69 -0.72 8.70 -6.41
N LEU A 70 -1.61 7.94 -7.06
CA LEU A 70 -1.24 6.95 -8.07
C LEU A 70 -0.53 7.59 -9.25
N HIS A 71 -0.98 8.75 -9.71
CA HIS A 71 -0.33 9.47 -10.81
C HIS A 71 1.10 9.90 -10.46
N GLN A 72 1.33 10.28 -9.19
CA GLN A 72 2.64 10.69 -8.70
C GLN A 72 3.59 9.53 -8.37
N LEU A 73 3.15 8.26 -8.40
CA LEU A 73 4.02 7.13 -8.05
C LEU A 73 5.25 7.09 -8.96
N ASN A 74 5.06 7.22 -10.26
CA ASN A 74 6.15 7.15 -11.23
C ASN A 74 7.07 8.37 -11.19
N SER A 75 6.68 9.45 -10.50
CA SER A 75 7.50 10.65 -10.33
C SER A 75 8.38 10.61 -9.08
N LYS A 76 8.33 9.55 -8.26
CA LYS A 76 9.17 9.42 -7.06
C LYS A 76 10.59 8.99 -7.44
N ALA A 77 11.56 9.54 -6.70
CA ALA A 77 12.98 9.39 -7.02
C ALA A 77 13.51 7.96 -6.85
N SER A 78 12.88 7.14 -5.98
CA SER A 78 13.33 5.78 -5.70
C SER A 78 12.16 4.79 -5.62
N CYS A 79 12.46 3.52 -5.90
CA CYS A 79 11.52 2.41 -5.73
C CYS A 79 11.05 2.29 -4.26
N THR A 80 11.91 2.60 -3.29
CA THR A 80 11.55 2.58 -1.86
C THR A 80 10.47 3.61 -1.53
N CYS A 81 10.57 4.84 -2.07
CA CYS A 81 9.52 5.84 -1.89
C CYS A 81 8.19 5.41 -2.53
N GLN A 82 8.24 4.71 -3.67
CA GLN A 82 7.05 4.17 -4.32
C GLN A 82 6.40 3.06 -3.47
N SER A 83 7.20 2.11 -2.97
CA SER A 83 6.72 1.02 -2.11
C SER A 83 6.06 1.56 -0.85
N LEU A 84 6.68 2.55 -0.18
CA LEU A 84 6.10 3.14 1.02
C LEU A 84 4.74 3.79 0.73
N LEU A 85 4.62 4.52 -0.38
CA LEU A 85 3.35 5.10 -0.79
C LEU A 85 2.29 4.05 -1.12
N LEU A 86 2.66 2.99 -1.85
CA LEU A 86 1.75 1.89 -2.18
C LEU A 86 1.22 1.21 -0.92
N ASP A 87 2.07 0.92 0.05
CA ASP A 87 1.66 0.34 1.32
C ASP A 87 0.70 1.26 2.09
N ARG A 88 0.96 2.58 2.11
CA ARG A 88 0.03 3.54 2.73
C ARG A 88 -1.31 3.58 2.02
N MET A 89 -1.34 3.54 0.68
CA MET A 89 -2.58 3.50 -0.11
C MET A 89 -3.37 2.21 0.14
N LEU A 90 -2.69 1.07 0.27
CA LEU A 90 -3.33 -0.19 0.61
C LEU A 90 -3.88 -0.18 2.04
N ASN A 91 -3.14 0.38 3.00
CA ASN A 91 -3.60 0.51 4.39
C ASN A 91 -4.88 1.35 4.51
N ILE A 92 -4.94 2.50 3.83
CA ILE A 92 -6.17 3.32 3.86
C ILE A 92 -7.32 2.64 3.12
N THR A 93 -7.05 1.91 2.04
CA THR A 93 -8.07 1.11 1.34
C THR A 93 -8.64 0.03 2.25
N GLU A 94 -7.80 -0.70 2.97
CA GLU A 94 -8.24 -1.71 3.95
C GLU A 94 -9.10 -1.07 5.06
N THR A 95 -8.69 0.10 5.56
CA THR A 95 -9.43 0.84 6.60
C THR A 95 -10.81 1.26 6.11
N ILE A 96 -10.91 1.78 4.89
CA ILE A 96 -12.19 2.16 4.26
C ILE A 96 -13.10 0.94 4.08
N LEU A 97 -12.56 -0.18 3.57
CA LEU A 97 -13.31 -1.41 3.39
C LEU A 97 -13.81 -1.98 4.72
N GLN A 98 -13.00 -1.87 5.79
CA GLN A 98 -13.39 -2.30 7.13
C GLN A 98 -14.54 -1.45 7.68
N ASP A 99 -14.50 -0.13 7.49
CA ASP A 99 -15.59 0.77 7.88
C ASP A 99 -16.88 0.49 7.09
N LEU A 100 -16.78 0.34 5.77
CA LEU A 100 -17.91 -0.08 4.93
C LEU A 100 -18.51 -1.40 5.40
N ARG A 101 -17.68 -2.37 5.78
CA ARG A 101 -18.15 -3.66 6.30
C ARG A 101 -18.88 -3.52 7.63
N GLY A 102 -18.39 -2.64 8.50
CA GLY A 102 -19.05 -2.33 9.78
C GLY A 102 -20.43 -1.68 9.61
N LYS A 103 -20.64 -0.97 8.49
CA LYS A 103 -21.90 -0.28 8.16
C LYS A 103 -22.84 -1.10 7.27
N ALA A 104 -22.36 -2.17 6.64
CA ALA A 104 -23.17 -2.98 5.74
C ALA A 104 -24.29 -3.73 6.48
N GLU A 105 -25.52 -3.60 6.01
CA GLU A 105 -26.69 -4.23 6.64
C GLU A 105 -26.87 -5.70 6.26
N ASN A 106 -26.46 -6.07 5.04
CA ASN A 106 -26.64 -7.44 4.51
C ASN A 106 -25.33 -8.24 4.56
N GLU A 107 -25.46 -9.53 4.91
CA GLU A 107 -24.32 -10.46 5.05
C GLU A 107 -23.59 -10.74 3.72
N GLU A 108 -24.30 -10.65 2.59
CA GLU A 108 -23.67 -10.80 1.27
C GLU A 108 -22.62 -9.70 1.04
N THR A 109 -22.96 -8.45 1.31
CA THR A 109 -22.07 -7.29 1.16
C THR A 109 -20.90 -7.39 2.15
N LYS A 110 -21.15 -7.82 3.39
CA LYS A 110 -20.09 -8.05 4.38
C LYS A 110 -19.09 -9.12 3.93
N THR A 111 -19.60 -10.22 3.38
CA THR A 111 -18.76 -11.31 2.83
C THR A 111 -17.91 -10.78 1.68
N ARG A 112 -18.52 -10.10 0.71
CA ARG A 112 -17.80 -9.53 -0.44
C ARG A 112 -16.73 -8.50 -0.03
N LEU A 113 -17.04 -7.63 0.93
CA LEU A 113 -16.05 -6.69 1.48
C LEU A 113 -14.89 -7.43 2.15
N THR A 114 -15.17 -8.51 2.88
CA THR A 114 -14.15 -9.35 3.51
C THR A 114 -13.26 -10.04 2.48
N ASP A 115 -13.81 -10.49 1.35
CA ASP A 115 -13.04 -11.08 0.26
C ASP A 115 -12.06 -10.06 -0.34
N VAL A 116 -12.52 -8.83 -0.62
CA VAL A 116 -11.66 -7.76 -1.15
C VAL A 116 -10.61 -7.34 -0.12
N MET A 117 -10.97 -7.23 1.16
CA MET A 117 -10.02 -6.94 2.23
C MET A 117 -8.92 -8.00 2.32
N THR A 118 -9.25 -9.27 2.09
CA THR A 118 -8.27 -10.36 2.10
C THR A 118 -7.23 -10.18 0.99
N GLU A 119 -7.65 -9.80 -0.21
CA GLU A 119 -6.73 -9.47 -1.32
C GLU A 119 -5.81 -8.29 -0.96
N VAL A 120 -6.35 -7.24 -0.33
CA VAL A 120 -5.56 -6.10 0.13
C VAL A 120 -4.51 -6.54 1.15
N LYS A 121 -4.89 -7.37 2.14
CA LYS A 121 -3.96 -7.90 3.15
C LYS A 121 -2.84 -8.72 2.52
N ILE A 122 -3.14 -9.56 1.53
CA ILE A 122 -2.15 -10.35 0.80
C ILE A 122 -1.14 -9.43 0.11
N LEU A 123 -1.60 -8.34 -0.53
CA LEU A 123 -0.70 -7.36 -1.14
C LEU A 123 0.14 -6.63 -0.10
N ARG A 124 -0.45 -6.23 1.02
CA ARG A 124 0.23 -5.53 2.11
C ARG A 124 1.32 -6.37 2.77
N HIS A 125 1.18 -7.69 2.78
CA HIS A 125 2.21 -8.57 3.34
C HIS A 125 3.58 -8.38 2.68
N LYS A 126 3.63 -7.98 1.40
CA LYS A 126 4.89 -7.70 0.69
C LYS A 126 5.64 -6.46 1.18
N TYR A 127 4.95 -5.56 1.88
CA TYR A 127 5.47 -4.26 2.28
C TYR A 127 5.80 -4.22 3.77
N SER A 128 6.23 -5.35 4.34
CA SER A 128 6.51 -5.49 5.77
C SER A 128 7.62 -4.56 6.26
N GLU A 129 8.64 -4.30 5.43
CA GLU A 129 9.71 -3.36 5.75
C GLU A 129 9.23 -1.91 5.69
N GLU A 130 8.45 -1.54 4.68
CA GLU A 130 7.82 -0.22 4.60
C GLU A 130 6.88 0.04 5.78
N GLN A 131 6.22 -1.01 6.30
CA GLN A 131 5.41 -0.93 7.51
C GLN A 131 6.24 -0.72 8.78
N LYS A 132 7.48 -1.20 8.86
CA LYS A 132 8.40 -0.88 9.95
C LYS A 132 8.84 0.58 9.86
N VAL A 133 9.30 1.01 8.69
CA VAL A 133 9.72 2.41 8.44
C VAL A 133 8.58 3.37 8.77
N TRP A 134 7.35 3.05 8.37
CA TRP A 134 6.20 3.87 8.73
C TRP A 134 5.96 3.98 10.23
N ARG A 135 6.12 2.88 10.99
CA ARG A 135 5.98 2.93 12.45
C ARG A 135 7.03 3.84 13.06
N GLU A 136 8.27 3.74 12.62
CA GLU A 136 9.35 4.64 13.07
C GLU A 136 9.03 6.10 12.76
N LEU A 137 8.48 6.39 11.57
CA LEU A 137 8.03 7.75 11.22
C LEU A 137 6.91 8.25 12.13
N GLN A 138 5.96 7.39 12.49
CA GLN A 138 4.89 7.74 13.43
C GLN A 138 5.45 7.99 14.85
N ASP A 139 6.38 7.15 15.29
CA ASP A 139 7.03 7.30 16.59
C ASP A 139 7.79 8.64 16.66
N ILE A 140 8.56 8.97 15.62
CA ILE A 140 9.24 10.27 15.49
C ILE A 140 8.23 11.42 15.48
N HIS A 141 7.13 11.30 14.72
CA HIS A 141 6.11 12.34 14.63
C HIS A 141 5.36 12.55 15.96
N SER A 142 5.29 11.51 16.80
CA SER A 142 4.62 11.54 18.11
C SER A 142 5.46 12.16 19.23
N VAL A 143 6.75 12.44 18.98
CA VAL A 143 7.65 13.01 20.00
C VAL A 143 7.12 14.34 20.51
N GLU A 144 6.96 14.46 21.84
CA GLU A 144 6.52 15.69 22.47
C GLU A 144 7.64 16.75 22.45
N VAL A 145 7.58 17.66 21.47
CA VAL A 145 8.62 18.68 21.25
C VAL A 145 8.73 19.74 22.36
N LYS A 146 7.70 19.88 23.19
CA LYS A 146 7.69 20.82 24.33
C LYS A 146 8.28 20.21 25.61
N ASN A 147 8.58 18.91 25.61
CA ASN A 147 9.19 18.23 26.74
C ASN A 147 10.68 18.58 26.86
N GLY A 148 11.10 19.12 28.01
CA GLY A 148 12.48 19.57 28.22
C GLY A 148 13.54 18.46 28.12
N THR A 149 13.19 17.21 28.43
CA THR A 149 14.10 16.06 28.28
C THR A 149 14.30 15.72 26.81
N ASN A 150 13.22 15.69 26.02
CA ASN A 150 13.29 15.43 24.58
C ASN A 150 14.12 16.50 23.84
N GLN A 151 13.97 17.77 24.23
CA GLN A 151 14.76 18.87 23.66
C GLN A 151 16.27 18.68 23.89
N LYS A 152 16.66 18.34 25.12
CA LYS A 152 18.07 18.04 25.44
C LYS A 152 18.57 16.79 24.70
N GLY A 153 17.73 15.75 24.60
CA GLY A 153 18.04 14.54 23.84
C GLY A 153 18.26 14.82 22.35
N ALA A 154 17.44 15.69 21.75
CA ALA A 154 17.59 16.10 20.36
C ALA A 154 18.92 16.82 20.11
N LEU A 155 19.34 17.73 21.02
CA LEU A 155 20.65 18.39 20.94
C LEU A 155 21.80 17.39 21.02
N ASN A 156 21.69 16.37 21.88
CA ASN A 156 22.72 15.33 22.03
C ASN A 156 22.90 14.50 20.75
N SER A 157 21.80 14.20 20.05
CA SER A 157 21.85 13.39 18.82
C SER A 157 22.09 14.21 17.54
N PHE A 158 22.08 15.54 17.62
CA PHE A 158 22.03 16.41 16.44
C PHE A 158 23.24 16.27 15.53
N LEU A 159 24.47 16.22 16.08
CA LEU A 159 25.68 16.13 15.26
C LEU A 159 25.73 14.83 14.45
N ILE A 160 25.30 13.71 15.05
CA ILE A 160 25.23 12.41 14.37
C ILE A 160 24.15 12.45 13.29
N LEU A 161 22.98 13.03 13.59
CA LEU A 161 21.91 13.18 12.60
C LEU A 161 22.36 14.02 11.40
N TYR A 162 23.09 15.11 11.64
CA TYR A 162 23.60 15.98 10.59
C TYR A 162 24.61 15.24 9.69
N ASP A 163 25.55 14.49 10.27
CA ASP A 163 26.55 13.71 9.55
C ASP A 163 25.92 12.64 8.65
N LEU A 164 24.86 11.95 9.13
CA LEU A 164 24.16 10.93 8.35
C LEU A 164 23.26 11.50 7.23
N ALA A 165 22.83 12.76 7.36
CA ALA A 165 21.90 13.38 6.41
C ALA A 165 22.59 14.14 5.27
N TYR A 166 23.87 14.48 5.42
CA TYR A 166 24.66 15.25 4.47
C TYR A 166 25.46 14.33 3.53
#